data_AF-K1TIC3-F1
#
_entry.id   AF-K1TIC3-F1
#
_cell.length_a   1.000
_cell.length_b   1.000
_cell.length_c   1.000
_cell.angle_alpha   90.00
_cell.angle_beta   90.00
_cell.angle_gamma   90.00
#
_symmetry.space_group_name_H-M   'P 1'
#
loop_
_entity.id
_entity.type
_entity.pdbx_description
1 polymer ?
#
loop_
_entity_poly.entity_id
_entity_poly.type
_entity_poly.pdbx_seq_one_letter_code
_entity_poly.pdbx_strand_id
1 'polypeptide(L)'
;MALSPGIKYKLEKYFFLDNVANFYENYKAILEDRIFKWKGASYYFDGSKVVRDNLTKAKMFIKVADQYYRKCIVFDDDHDKEHKQPIMKLVRYNEGTVKQEVKDISLIPRYQMFFNEPENTNKYRRIKREVFEGIETVSYNRYNPVYHDIKPGSWKTIESFLRHIFSDTNLAGETMYEFGLDYIQHTFFEPRKKMPVLCFVSKERNTGKSTFLYLMRAIFQENVIVVDSDRLNSQ
;
A
#
# COMPACT_ATOMS: atom_id res chain seq x y z
N MET A 1 -35.76 15.44 14.30
CA MET A 1 -36.35 15.84 15.60
C MET A 1 -35.49 15.24 16.70
N ALA A 2 -34.75 16.05 17.47
CA ALA A 2 -33.84 15.51 18.49
C ALA A 2 -34.65 15.08 19.72
N LEU A 3 -34.41 13.85 20.21
CA LEU A 3 -35.02 13.34 21.44
C LEU A 3 -34.62 14.24 22.62
N SER A 4 -35.56 14.50 23.54
CA SER A 4 -35.24 15.23 24.76
C SER A 4 -34.19 14.45 25.58
N PRO A 5 -33.26 15.13 26.28
CA PRO A 5 -32.13 14.48 26.94
C PRO A 5 -32.53 13.37 27.92
N GLY A 6 -33.64 13.55 28.65
CA GLY A 6 -34.15 12.56 29.58
C GLY A 6 -34.72 11.30 28.93
N ILE A 7 -35.35 11.42 27.75
CA ILE A 7 -35.88 10.28 27.00
C ILE A 7 -34.73 9.51 26.36
N LYS A 8 -33.73 10.23 25.79
CA LYS A 8 -32.52 9.63 25.22
C LYS A 8 -31.77 8.79 26.25
N TYR A 9 -31.57 9.31 27.46
CA TYR A 9 -30.89 8.57 28.53
C TYR A 9 -31.63 7.30 28.95
N LYS A 10 -32.97 7.37 29.08
CA LYS A 10 -33.79 6.18 29.40
C LYS A 10 -33.70 5.12 28.32
N LEU A 11 -33.72 5.50 27.05
CA LEU A 11 -33.57 4.58 25.93
C LEU A 11 -32.16 3.97 25.88
N GLU A 12 -31.11 4.78 26.03
CA GLU A 12 -29.74 4.26 26.07
C GLU A 12 -29.56 3.24 27.19
N LYS A 13 -30.13 3.48 28.37
CA LYS A 13 -30.07 2.52 29.48
C LYS A 13 -30.91 1.26 29.22
N TYR A 14 -32.10 1.41 28.62
CA TYR A 14 -32.98 0.28 28.29
C TYR A 14 -32.35 -0.69 27.27
N PHE A 15 -31.60 -0.14 26.29
CA PHE A 15 -30.88 -0.94 25.29
C PHE A 15 -29.41 -1.22 25.68
N PHE A 16 -29.01 -0.99 26.93
CA PHE A 16 -27.65 -1.25 27.42
C PHE A 16 -26.55 -0.51 26.62
N LEU A 17 -26.85 0.68 26.09
CA LEU A 17 -25.95 1.55 25.33
C LEU A 17 -25.29 2.64 26.20
N ASP A 18 -25.48 2.58 27.51
CA ASP A 18 -25.00 3.56 28.49
C ASP A 18 -23.48 3.47 28.68
N ASN A 19 -22.93 2.25 28.77
CA ASN A 19 -21.50 2.01 28.84
C ASN A 19 -21.07 0.72 28.11
N VAL A 20 -19.81 0.65 27.70
CA VAL A 20 -19.31 -0.45 26.84
C VAL A 20 -19.23 -1.79 27.55
N ALA A 21 -19.02 -1.81 28.88
CA ALA A 21 -18.98 -3.05 29.65
C ALA A 21 -20.39 -3.66 29.77
N ASN A 22 -21.38 -2.83 30.09
CA ASN A 22 -22.78 -3.24 30.16
C ASN A 22 -23.32 -3.67 28.78
N PHE A 23 -22.93 -2.95 27.72
CA PHE A 23 -23.22 -3.36 26.35
C PHE A 23 -22.68 -4.77 26.06
N TYR A 24 -21.40 -5.02 26.31
CA TYR A 24 -20.81 -6.33 26.05
C TYR A 24 -21.50 -7.43 26.86
N GLU A 25 -21.71 -7.25 28.17
CA GLU A 25 -22.33 -8.29 29.02
C GLU A 25 -23.70 -8.75 28.54
N ASN A 26 -24.51 -7.83 28.01
CA ASN A 26 -25.87 -8.15 27.53
C ASN A 26 -25.88 -8.70 26.10
N TYR A 27 -24.83 -8.46 25.31
CA TYR A 27 -24.72 -8.95 23.93
C TYR A 27 -23.62 -10.01 23.75
N LYS A 28 -22.98 -10.50 24.83
CA LYS A 28 -21.82 -11.40 24.79
C LYS A 28 -22.07 -12.72 24.07
N ALA A 29 -23.29 -13.24 24.12
CA ALA A 29 -23.66 -14.46 23.41
C ALA A 29 -23.62 -14.29 21.87
N ILE A 30 -23.73 -13.06 21.39
CA ILE A 30 -23.66 -12.71 19.97
C ILE A 30 -22.23 -12.26 19.59
N LEU A 31 -21.56 -11.53 20.49
CA LEU A 31 -20.25 -10.93 20.24
C LEU A 31 -19.09 -11.90 20.44
N GLU A 32 -19.21 -12.85 21.38
CA GLU A 32 -18.19 -13.83 21.72
C GLU A 32 -16.81 -13.17 21.97
N ASP A 33 -15.75 -13.70 21.38
CA ASP A 33 -14.38 -13.17 21.43
C ASP A 33 -14.06 -12.15 20.31
N ARG A 34 -15.06 -11.78 19.51
CA ARG A 34 -14.86 -10.95 18.31
C ARG A 34 -14.70 -9.48 18.66
N ILE A 35 -13.94 -8.76 17.83
CA ILE A 35 -13.84 -7.31 17.90
C ILE A 35 -15.19 -6.69 17.53
N PHE A 36 -15.69 -5.77 18.36
CA PHE A 36 -16.98 -5.10 18.15
C PHE A 36 -16.86 -3.56 18.21
N LYS A 37 -17.83 -2.88 17.60
CA LYS A 37 -17.89 -1.41 17.56
C LYS A 37 -18.88 -0.88 18.59
N TRP A 38 -18.47 0.11 19.38
CA TRP A 38 -19.34 0.81 20.32
C TRP A 38 -19.04 2.31 20.30
N LYS A 39 -20.07 3.13 20.03
CA LYS A 39 -19.98 4.60 19.85
C LYS A 39 -18.75 5.04 19.02
N GLY A 40 -18.50 4.33 17.90
CA GLY A 40 -17.42 4.63 16.93
C GLY A 40 -16.04 4.04 17.23
N ALA A 41 -15.79 3.52 18.44
CA ALA A 41 -14.52 2.89 18.81
C ALA A 41 -14.59 1.35 18.75
N SER A 42 -13.45 0.71 18.47
CA SER A 42 -13.32 -0.75 18.49
C SER A 42 -12.97 -1.26 19.89
N TYR A 43 -13.55 -2.40 20.28
CA TYR A 43 -13.33 -3.07 21.56
C TYR A 43 -13.26 -4.59 21.35
N TYR A 44 -12.64 -5.30 22.28
CA TYR A 44 -12.65 -6.76 22.39
C TYR A 44 -12.69 -7.18 23.86
N PHE A 45 -13.07 -8.41 24.15
CA PHE A 45 -13.03 -8.98 25.50
C PHE A 45 -11.79 -9.86 25.66
N ASP A 46 -10.97 -9.59 26.68
CA ASP A 46 -9.67 -10.28 26.88
C ASP A 46 -9.75 -11.54 27.75
N GLY A 47 -10.97 -11.97 28.10
CA GLY A 47 -11.24 -13.05 29.07
C GLY A 47 -11.47 -12.54 30.50
N SER A 48 -11.16 -11.27 30.80
CA SER A 48 -11.37 -10.65 32.11
C SER A 48 -12.24 -9.39 32.04
N LYS A 49 -12.05 -8.55 31.02
CA LYS A 49 -12.74 -7.28 30.84
C LYS A 49 -12.83 -6.88 29.38
N VAL A 50 -13.71 -5.91 29.12
CA VAL A 50 -13.78 -5.24 27.81
C VAL A 50 -12.63 -4.25 27.68
N VAL A 51 -11.76 -4.47 26.71
CA VAL A 51 -10.59 -3.64 26.42
C VAL A 51 -10.82 -2.87 25.13
N ARG A 52 -10.49 -1.57 25.14
CA ARG A 52 -10.49 -0.75 23.93
C ARG A 52 -9.37 -1.21 23.01
N ASP A 53 -9.71 -1.53 21.77
CA ASP A 53 -8.74 -1.99 20.78
C ASP A 53 -7.83 -0.83 20.33
N ASN A 54 -6.69 -0.71 21.00
CA ASN A 54 -5.59 0.17 20.59
C ASN A 54 -4.68 -0.51 19.55
N LEU A 55 -4.79 -1.83 19.37
CA LEU A 55 -3.98 -2.62 18.44
C LEU A 55 -4.21 -2.11 17.01
N THR A 56 -5.45 -1.72 16.68
CA THR A 56 -5.79 -1.08 15.39
C THR A 56 -5.00 0.20 15.14
N LYS A 57 -4.74 1.05 16.15
CA LYS A 57 -3.94 2.28 15.95
C LYS A 57 -2.45 1.98 15.86
N ALA A 58 -1.91 1.12 16.72
CA ALA A 58 -0.49 0.74 16.66
C ALA A 58 -0.11 0.13 15.29
N LYS A 59 -1.00 -0.67 14.68
CA LYS A 59 -0.83 -1.25 13.34
C LYS A 59 -0.69 -0.22 12.22
N MET A 60 -1.22 1.00 12.41
CA MET A 60 -1.07 2.11 11.47
C MET A 60 0.34 2.69 11.47
N PHE A 61 1.16 2.39 12.48
CA PHE A 61 2.50 2.93 12.59
C PHE A 61 3.56 1.83 12.44
N ILE A 62 4.76 2.24 12.05
CA ILE A 62 6.00 1.50 12.22
C ILE A 62 7.06 2.44 12.78
N LYS A 63 8.05 1.89 13.48
CA LYS A 63 9.27 2.61 13.83
C LYS A 63 10.41 2.04 13.00
N VAL A 64 11.14 2.89 12.31
CA VAL A 64 12.36 2.49 11.57
C VAL A 64 13.51 3.34 12.06
N ALA A 65 14.56 2.71 12.55
CA ALA A 65 15.63 3.34 13.33
C ALA A 65 15.04 4.18 14.49
N ASP A 66 15.27 5.49 14.47
CA ASP A 66 14.81 6.45 15.46
C ASP A 66 13.48 7.14 15.07
N GLN A 67 12.96 6.90 13.86
CA GLN A 67 11.81 7.63 13.32
C GLN A 67 10.52 6.81 13.30
N TYR A 68 9.39 7.46 13.59
CA TYR A 68 8.07 6.88 13.40
C TYR A 68 7.51 7.23 12.02
N TYR A 69 6.79 6.28 11.44
CA TYR A 69 6.09 6.44 10.18
C TYR A 69 4.65 5.97 10.34
N ARG A 70 3.72 6.74 9.80
CA ARG A 70 2.32 6.35 9.64
C ARG A 70 2.12 5.75 8.25
N LYS A 71 1.43 4.61 8.20
CA LYS A 71 0.89 4.03 6.97
C LYS A 71 -0.35 4.83 6.59
N CYS A 72 -0.24 5.58 5.51
CA CYS A 72 -1.33 6.33 4.93
C CYS A 72 -1.75 5.67 3.62
N ILE A 73 -3.04 5.66 3.35
CA ILE A 73 -3.56 5.29 2.04
C ILE A 73 -3.78 6.59 1.28
N VAL A 74 -3.27 6.65 0.07
CA VAL A 74 -3.56 7.73 -0.88
C VAL A 74 -4.12 7.11 -2.15
N PHE A 75 -4.94 7.88 -2.86
CA PHE A 75 -5.40 7.51 -4.18
C PHE A 75 -4.75 8.44 -5.20
N ASP A 76 -4.67 7.97 -6.45
CA ASP A 76 -4.28 8.83 -7.55
C ASP A 76 -5.55 9.39 -8.19
N ASP A 77 -5.96 10.58 -7.76
CA ASP A 77 -7.21 11.18 -8.22
C ASP A 77 -7.22 11.46 -9.74
N ASP A 78 -6.04 11.63 -10.35
CA ASP A 78 -5.91 11.91 -11.78
C ASP A 78 -6.22 10.65 -12.62
N HIS A 79 -5.80 9.48 -12.15
CA HIS A 79 -5.82 8.23 -12.93
C HIS A 79 -6.75 7.14 -12.37
N ASP A 80 -7.17 7.25 -11.11
CA ASP A 80 -8.06 6.32 -10.40
C ASP A 80 -9.23 7.08 -9.77
N LYS A 81 -10.07 7.68 -10.62
CA LYS A 81 -11.25 8.48 -10.21
C LYS A 81 -12.27 7.71 -9.36
N GLU A 82 -12.24 6.38 -9.44
CA GLU A 82 -13.14 5.49 -8.71
C GLU A 82 -12.50 4.94 -7.42
N HIS A 83 -11.26 5.35 -7.08
CA HIS A 83 -10.53 4.97 -5.87
C HIS A 83 -10.43 3.45 -5.67
N LYS A 84 -10.21 2.71 -6.75
CA LYS A 84 -10.13 1.24 -6.73
C LYS A 84 -8.74 0.73 -6.34
N GLN A 85 -7.70 1.54 -6.49
CA GLN A 85 -6.30 1.16 -6.30
C GLN A 85 -5.63 2.04 -5.23
N PRO A 86 -5.77 1.68 -3.94
CA PRO A 86 -5.11 2.40 -2.87
C PRO A 86 -3.60 2.23 -2.92
N ILE A 87 -2.87 3.33 -2.76
CA ILE A 87 -1.40 3.36 -2.68
C ILE A 87 -1.00 3.53 -1.21
N MET A 88 -0.15 2.65 -0.70
CA MET A 88 0.33 2.76 0.68
C MET A 88 1.60 3.61 0.74
N LYS A 89 1.52 4.73 1.45
CA LYS A 89 2.65 5.63 1.69
C LYS A 89 3.02 5.66 3.17
N LEU A 90 4.33 5.69 3.42
CA LEU A 90 4.88 5.92 4.75
C LEU A 90 5.17 7.40 4.94
N VAL A 91 4.43 8.05 5.83
CA VAL A 91 4.60 9.47 6.16
C VAL A 91 5.32 9.57 7.51
N ARG A 92 6.42 10.31 7.55
CA ARG A 92 7.16 10.56 8.80
C ARG A 92 6.24 11.25 9.79
N TYR A 93 6.28 10.79 11.04
CA TYR A 93 5.42 11.28 12.12
C TYR A 93 6.25 11.64 13.35
N ASN A 94 5.87 12.73 14.02
CA ASN A 94 6.54 13.14 15.25
C ASN A 94 6.24 12.14 16.38
N GLU A 95 7.26 11.77 17.15
CA GLU A 95 7.13 10.81 18.26
C GLU A 95 6.10 11.27 19.30
N GLY A 96 6.11 12.55 19.71
CA GLY A 96 5.17 13.09 20.70
C GLY A 96 3.71 12.89 20.29
N THR A 97 3.39 13.12 19.00
CA THR A 97 2.06 12.85 18.44
C THR A 97 1.72 11.35 18.46
N VAL A 98 2.68 10.48 18.12
CA VAL A 98 2.46 9.02 18.19
C VAL A 98 2.16 8.58 19.63
N LYS A 99 2.86 9.12 20.63
CA LYS A 99 2.58 8.82 22.05
C LYS A 99 1.20 9.27 22.51
N GLN A 100 0.66 10.34 21.91
CA GLN A 100 -0.69 10.81 22.19
C GLN A 100 -1.76 9.92 21.51
N GLU A 101 -1.49 9.40 20.31
CA GLU A 101 -2.45 8.58 19.56
C GLU A 101 -2.45 7.10 19.98
N VAL A 102 -1.28 6.56 20.31
CA VAL A 102 -1.02 5.15 20.63
C VAL A 102 -0.59 5.04 22.09
N LYS A 103 -1.48 4.51 22.94
CA LYS A 103 -1.21 4.35 24.38
C LYS A 103 -0.04 3.41 24.66
N ASP A 104 0.07 2.33 23.90
CA ASP A 104 1.13 1.34 24.06
C ASP A 104 2.00 1.27 22.80
N ILE A 105 3.15 1.95 22.88
CA ILE A 105 4.12 2.09 21.79
C ILE A 105 4.92 0.78 21.59
N SER A 106 4.91 -0.13 22.57
CA SER A 106 5.56 -1.44 22.43
C SER A 106 4.92 -2.30 21.34
N LEU A 107 3.65 -2.03 21.03
CA LEU A 107 2.88 -2.71 19.99
C LEU A 107 3.22 -2.22 18.56
N ILE A 108 3.98 -1.13 18.42
CA ILE A 108 4.40 -0.61 17.11
C ILE A 108 5.59 -1.45 16.61
N PRO A 109 5.49 -2.10 15.42
CA PRO A 109 6.60 -2.86 14.85
C PRO A 109 7.85 -2.00 14.65
N ARG A 110 9.01 -2.54 15.02
CA ARG A 110 10.30 -1.84 14.97
C ARG A 110 11.24 -2.52 13.99
N TYR A 111 11.94 -1.72 13.20
CA TYR A 111 12.92 -2.15 12.22
C TYR A 111 14.18 -1.30 12.36
N GLN A 112 15.35 -1.89 12.15
CA GLN A 112 16.62 -1.19 12.26
C GLN A 112 16.85 -0.24 11.08
N MET A 113 16.42 -0.63 9.87
CA MET A 113 16.59 0.19 8.68
C MET A 113 15.57 -0.11 7.58
N PHE A 114 15.52 0.79 6.59
CA PHE A 114 14.87 0.50 5.32
C PHE A 114 15.85 -0.18 4.37
N PHE A 115 15.31 -1.00 3.48
CA PHE A 115 16.00 -1.45 2.27
C PHE A 115 15.05 -1.33 1.08
N ASN A 116 15.59 -1.46 -0.14
CA ASN A 116 14.80 -1.47 -1.36
C ASN A 116 15.23 -2.63 -2.23
N GLU A 117 14.54 -3.75 -2.09
CA GLU A 117 14.79 -4.94 -2.88
C GLU A 117 13.58 -5.22 -3.77
N PRO A 118 13.72 -5.08 -5.09
CA PRO A 118 12.60 -5.26 -5.98
C PRO A 118 12.33 -6.75 -6.21
N GLU A 119 11.05 -7.12 -6.14
CA GLU A 119 10.55 -8.47 -6.38
C GLU A 119 9.05 -8.38 -6.72
N ASN A 120 8.67 -8.75 -7.95
CA ASN A 120 7.29 -8.63 -8.44
C ASN A 120 6.52 -9.96 -8.38
N THR A 121 7.16 -11.05 -7.96
CA THR A 121 6.53 -12.37 -7.85
C THR A 121 6.13 -12.70 -6.41
N ASN A 122 5.59 -13.91 -6.21
CA ASN A 122 5.26 -14.44 -4.88
C ASN A 122 6.47 -14.60 -3.93
N LYS A 123 7.70 -14.41 -4.43
CA LYS A 123 8.93 -14.39 -3.63
C LYS A 123 9.10 -13.10 -2.82
N TYR A 124 8.26 -12.09 -3.06
CA TYR A 124 8.33 -10.81 -2.37
C TYR A 124 8.36 -10.97 -0.84
N ARG A 125 9.17 -10.15 -0.19
CA ARG A 125 9.28 -10.07 1.27
C ARG A 125 9.24 -8.61 1.71
N ARG A 126 8.25 -8.29 2.56
CA ARG A 126 8.16 -6.97 3.18
C ARG A 126 9.22 -6.78 4.25
N ILE A 127 9.55 -7.83 4.99
CA ILE A 127 10.48 -7.81 6.11
C ILE A 127 11.64 -8.75 5.80
N LYS A 128 12.87 -8.29 6.01
CA LYS A 128 14.09 -9.08 5.89
C LYS A 128 14.74 -9.18 7.27
N ARG A 129 15.20 -10.38 7.63
CA ARG A 129 15.96 -10.64 8.86
C ARG A 129 17.31 -11.22 8.48
N GLU A 130 18.37 -10.62 8.96
CA GLU A 130 19.75 -11.07 8.72
C GLU A 130 20.47 -11.17 10.05
N VAL A 131 21.28 -12.21 10.21
CA VAL A 131 22.13 -12.41 11.39
C VAL A 131 23.55 -12.62 10.93
N PHE A 132 24.47 -11.79 11.41
CA PHE A 132 25.89 -11.93 11.15
C PHE A 132 26.64 -11.73 12.46
N GLU A 133 27.49 -12.69 12.84
CA GLU A 133 28.28 -12.65 14.10
C GLU A 133 27.44 -12.34 15.36
N GLY A 134 26.21 -12.87 15.41
CA GLY A 134 25.30 -12.67 16.55
C GLY A 134 24.53 -11.34 16.53
N ILE A 135 24.75 -10.47 15.54
CA ILE A 135 24.00 -9.24 15.35
C ILE A 135 22.78 -9.51 14.46
N GLU A 136 21.58 -9.47 15.03
CA GLU A 136 20.32 -9.55 14.27
C GLU A 136 19.91 -8.15 13.76
N THR A 137 19.64 -8.05 12.46
CA THR A 137 19.09 -6.86 11.81
C THR A 137 17.75 -7.21 11.16
N VAL A 138 16.69 -6.49 11.53
CA VAL A 138 15.36 -6.60 10.94
C VAL A 138 15.07 -5.34 10.13
N SER A 139 14.89 -5.49 8.82
CA SER A 139 14.72 -4.37 7.89
C SER A 139 13.37 -4.37 7.20
N TYR A 140 12.89 -3.18 6.83
CA TYR A 140 11.61 -2.96 6.15
C TYR A 140 11.82 -2.61 4.66
N ASN A 141 11.19 -3.36 3.76
CA ASN A 141 11.30 -3.13 2.32
C ASN A 141 10.41 -1.98 1.88
N ARG A 142 11.00 -0.98 1.22
CA ARG A 142 10.27 0.13 0.60
C ARG A 142 9.63 -0.26 -0.71
N TYR A 143 10.14 -1.27 -1.40
CA TYR A 143 9.50 -1.80 -2.60
C TYR A 143 8.11 -2.34 -2.26
N ASN A 144 7.14 -2.16 -3.14
CA ASN A 144 5.78 -2.63 -2.92
C ASN A 144 5.52 -3.95 -3.65
N PRO A 145 4.75 -4.88 -3.05
CA PRO A 145 4.31 -6.07 -3.75
C PRO A 145 3.45 -5.68 -4.95
N VAL A 146 3.61 -6.43 -6.04
CA VAL A 146 2.73 -6.33 -7.19
C VAL A 146 1.66 -7.42 -7.08
N TYR A 147 0.40 -7.02 -7.23
CA TYR A 147 -0.75 -7.92 -7.11
C TYR A 147 -1.28 -8.30 -8.48
N HIS A 148 -0.56 -9.17 -9.19
CA HIS A 148 -1.01 -9.76 -10.44
C HIS A 148 -1.16 -11.28 -10.32
N ASP A 149 -2.21 -11.80 -10.96
CA ASP A 149 -2.39 -13.23 -11.21
C ASP A 149 -1.83 -13.56 -12.60
N ILE A 150 -0.66 -14.22 -12.63
CA ILE A 150 0.05 -14.52 -13.87
C ILE A 150 -0.59 -15.76 -14.51
N LYS A 151 -1.34 -15.54 -15.59
CA LYS A 151 -2.04 -16.61 -16.32
C LYS A 151 -1.95 -16.42 -17.84
N PRO A 152 -1.97 -17.52 -18.61
CA PRO A 152 -2.13 -17.44 -20.06
C PRO A 152 -3.45 -16.76 -20.43
N GLY A 153 -3.43 -15.93 -21.47
CA GLY A 153 -4.61 -15.24 -21.97
C GLY A 153 -4.32 -14.45 -23.24
N SER A 154 -5.36 -14.05 -23.97
CA SER A 154 -5.22 -13.18 -25.13
C SER A 154 -5.04 -11.74 -24.71
N TRP A 155 -4.10 -11.03 -25.35
CA TRP A 155 -3.80 -9.63 -25.07
C TRP A 155 -3.66 -8.81 -26.36
N LYS A 156 -4.45 -9.13 -27.39
CA LYS A 156 -4.34 -8.60 -28.76
C LYS A 156 -4.24 -7.07 -28.84
N THR A 157 -4.98 -6.35 -28.00
CA THR A 157 -4.94 -4.88 -27.97
C THR A 157 -3.60 -4.36 -27.46
N ILE A 158 -3.08 -4.94 -26.37
CA ILE A 158 -1.77 -4.61 -25.83
C ILE A 158 -0.68 -5.04 -26.83
N GLU A 159 -0.85 -6.17 -27.50
CA GLU A 159 0.07 -6.65 -28.54
C GLU A 159 0.18 -5.66 -29.69
N SER A 160 -0.95 -5.27 -30.28
CA SER A 160 -0.99 -4.27 -31.35
C SER A 160 -0.37 -2.96 -30.90
N PHE A 161 -0.61 -2.54 -29.66
CA PHE A 161 -0.04 -1.32 -29.10
C PHE A 161 1.48 -1.41 -28.94
N LEU A 162 2.02 -2.53 -28.43
CA LEU A 162 3.47 -2.72 -28.31
C LEU A 162 4.15 -2.80 -29.68
N ARG A 163 3.51 -3.44 -30.67
CA ARG A 163 4.00 -3.45 -32.06
C ARG A 163 4.08 -2.05 -32.66
N HIS A 164 3.12 -1.19 -32.31
CA HIS A 164 3.13 0.22 -32.71
C HIS A 164 4.25 1.02 -32.02
N ILE A 165 4.36 0.91 -30.69
CA ILE A 165 5.35 1.66 -29.89
C ILE A 165 6.79 1.26 -30.21
N PHE A 166 7.01 -0.02 -30.52
CA PHE A 166 8.31 -0.57 -30.88
C PHE A 166 8.38 -0.93 -32.37
N SER A 167 7.75 -0.12 -33.23
CA SER A 167 7.70 -0.35 -34.69
C SER A 167 9.03 -0.10 -35.41
N ASP A 168 9.93 0.67 -34.79
CA ASP A 168 11.25 0.96 -35.35
C ASP A 168 12.17 -0.27 -35.38
N THR A 169 13.23 -0.16 -36.18
CA THR A 169 14.32 -1.15 -36.27
C THR A 169 15.60 -0.58 -35.67
N ASN A 170 16.42 -1.45 -35.10
CA ASN A 170 17.75 -1.07 -34.63
C ASN A 170 18.74 -0.93 -35.81
N LEU A 171 19.99 -0.56 -35.51
CA LEU A 171 21.04 -0.37 -36.53
C LEU A 171 21.39 -1.66 -37.31
N ALA A 172 21.07 -2.83 -36.76
CA ALA A 172 21.24 -4.12 -37.41
C ALA A 172 20.01 -4.52 -38.25
N GLY A 173 18.97 -3.69 -38.30
CA GLY A 173 17.72 -3.96 -39.03
C GLY A 173 16.74 -4.87 -38.29
N GLU A 174 16.99 -5.18 -37.01
CA GLU A 174 16.12 -6.04 -36.21
C GLU A 174 14.94 -5.22 -35.66
N THR A 175 13.76 -5.83 -35.59
CA THR A 175 12.57 -5.18 -35.03
C THR A 175 12.73 -4.95 -33.53
N MET A 176 12.38 -3.75 -33.06
CA MET A 176 12.41 -3.43 -31.64
C MET A 176 11.26 -4.07 -30.86
N TYR A 177 10.30 -4.71 -31.53
CA TYR A 177 9.14 -5.32 -30.88
C TYR A 177 9.54 -6.43 -29.90
N GLU A 178 10.39 -7.36 -30.33
CA GLU A 178 10.86 -8.46 -29.48
C GLU A 178 11.69 -7.92 -28.31
N PHE A 179 12.57 -6.95 -28.56
CA PHE A 179 13.29 -6.23 -27.52
C PHE A 179 12.36 -5.57 -26.50
N GLY A 180 11.26 -4.95 -26.95
CA GLY A 180 10.27 -4.33 -26.08
C GLY A 180 9.57 -5.35 -25.16
N LEU A 181 9.27 -6.55 -25.68
CA LEU A 181 8.70 -7.64 -24.88
C LEU A 181 9.70 -8.14 -23.83
N ASP A 182 10.93 -8.42 -24.24
CA ASP A 182 12.00 -8.86 -23.35
C ASP A 182 12.31 -7.81 -22.29
N TYR A 183 12.29 -6.54 -22.66
CA TYR A 183 12.47 -5.43 -21.73
C TYR A 183 11.43 -5.47 -20.61
N ILE A 184 10.14 -5.58 -20.95
CA ILE A 184 9.06 -5.62 -19.96
C ILE A 184 9.16 -6.90 -19.13
N GLN A 185 9.42 -8.05 -19.76
CA GLN A 185 9.53 -9.33 -19.09
C GLN A 185 10.70 -9.36 -18.09
N HIS A 186 11.90 -8.95 -18.49
CA HIS A 186 13.06 -8.89 -17.60
C HIS A 186 12.87 -7.87 -16.49
N THR A 187 12.29 -6.71 -16.78
CA THR A 187 11.99 -5.72 -15.74
C THR A 187 11.00 -6.28 -14.71
N PHE A 188 10.08 -7.17 -15.12
CA PHE A 188 9.14 -7.81 -14.22
C PHE A 188 9.77 -8.97 -13.41
N PHE A 189 10.38 -9.95 -14.07
CA PHE A 189 10.85 -11.19 -13.44
C PHE A 189 12.27 -11.09 -12.87
N GLU A 190 13.09 -10.17 -13.38
CA GLU A 190 14.47 -9.95 -12.97
C GLU A 190 14.71 -8.46 -12.62
N PRO A 191 13.92 -7.85 -11.72
CA PRO A 191 13.97 -6.39 -11.51
C PRO A 191 15.28 -5.89 -10.87
N ARG A 192 16.16 -6.80 -10.43
CA ARG A 192 17.52 -6.49 -9.96
C ARG A 192 18.53 -6.33 -11.11
N LYS A 193 18.19 -6.82 -12.31
CA LYS A 193 19.02 -6.74 -13.51
C LYS A 193 19.04 -5.30 -14.02
N LYS A 194 20.23 -4.80 -14.37
CA LYS A 194 20.37 -3.48 -14.99
C LYS A 194 19.79 -3.54 -16.39
N MET A 195 18.78 -2.70 -16.64
CA MET A 195 18.13 -2.56 -17.95
C MET A 195 18.51 -1.22 -18.60
N PRO A 196 18.56 -1.13 -19.93
CA PRO A 196 18.82 0.13 -20.63
C PRO A 196 17.67 1.13 -20.40
N VAL A 197 17.97 2.43 -20.47
CA VAL A 197 16.91 3.46 -20.41
C VAL A 197 16.23 3.53 -21.78
N LEU A 198 14.91 3.39 -21.81
CA LEU A 198 14.12 3.58 -23.03
C LEU A 198 13.88 5.07 -23.30
N CYS A 199 14.33 5.54 -24.45
CA CYS A 199 14.15 6.93 -24.89
C CYS A 199 13.24 6.97 -26.13
N PHE A 200 11.94 7.17 -25.92
CA PHE A 200 10.99 7.30 -27.03
C PHE A 200 11.07 8.70 -27.64
N VAL A 201 11.59 8.80 -28.87
CA VAL A 201 11.61 10.04 -29.65
C VAL A 201 10.58 9.95 -30.76
N SER A 202 9.76 10.99 -30.93
CA SER A 202 8.87 11.09 -32.10
C SER A 202 8.74 12.55 -32.51
N LYS A 203 8.72 12.79 -33.83
CA LYS A 203 8.47 14.13 -34.40
C LYS A 203 7.02 14.57 -34.16
N GLU A 204 6.09 13.62 -34.16
CA GLU A 204 4.66 13.86 -33.99
C GLU A 204 4.24 13.73 -32.52
N ARG A 205 3.20 14.48 -32.12
CA ARG A 205 2.53 14.35 -30.82
C ARG A 205 1.55 13.17 -30.86
N ASN A 206 1.11 12.72 -29.68
CA ASN A 206 0.09 11.66 -29.53
C ASN A 206 0.44 10.28 -30.09
N THR A 207 1.73 9.91 -30.14
CA THR A 207 2.19 8.60 -30.63
C THR A 207 2.00 7.44 -29.63
N GLY A 208 1.33 7.67 -28.49
CA GLY A 208 1.08 6.64 -27.48
C GLY A 208 2.12 6.54 -26.35
N LYS A 209 3.08 7.47 -26.26
CA LYS A 209 4.11 7.48 -25.20
C LYS A 209 3.52 7.49 -23.79
N SER A 210 2.56 8.38 -23.52
CA SER A 210 1.87 8.42 -22.21
C SER A 210 1.09 7.13 -21.95
N THR A 211 0.47 6.55 -22.98
CA THR A 211 -0.20 5.25 -22.91
C THR A 211 0.76 4.12 -22.53
N PHE A 212 2.02 4.17 -23.00
CA PHE A 212 3.05 3.21 -22.59
C PHE A 212 3.40 3.35 -21.11
N LEU A 213 3.54 4.59 -20.61
CA LEU A 213 3.73 4.84 -19.18
C LEU A 213 2.55 4.33 -18.34
N TYR A 214 1.32 4.49 -18.84
CA TYR A 214 0.13 3.92 -18.18
C TYR A 214 0.12 2.39 -18.18
N LEU A 215 0.55 1.76 -19.27
CA LEU A 215 0.72 0.31 -19.32
C LEU A 215 1.77 -0.15 -18.29
N MET A 216 2.91 0.53 -18.20
CA MET A 216 3.94 0.23 -17.20
C MET A 216 3.40 0.41 -15.78
N ARG A 217 2.66 1.49 -15.51
CA ARG A 217 2.01 1.70 -14.22
C ARG A 217 1.00 0.60 -13.91
N ALA A 218 0.23 0.12 -14.88
CA ALA A 218 -0.70 -0.98 -14.68
C ALA A 218 0.01 -2.30 -14.32
N ILE A 219 1.19 -2.57 -14.92
CA ILE A 219 2.00 -3.78 -14.71
C ILE A 219 2.80 -3.74 -13.40
N PHE A 220 3.34 -2.58 -13.02
CA PHE A 220 4.26 -2.44 -11.88
C PHE A 220 3.62 -1.75 -10.67
N GLN A 221 2.37 -1.28 -10.81
CA GLN A 221 1.54 -0.70 -9.76
C GLN A 221 2.25 0.45 -9.03
N GLU A 222 2.41 0.34 -7.71
CA GLU A 222 2.99 1.37 -6.85
C GLU A 222 4.51 1.57 -7.05
N ASN A 223 5.16 0.73 -7.86
CA ASN A 223 6.61 0.79 -8.10
C ASN A 223 7.00 1.65 -9.32
N VAL A 224 6.05 2.37 -9.93
CA VAL A 224 6.31 3.31 -11.04
C VAL A 224 5.98 4.74 -10.61
N ILE A 225 6.91 5.65 -10.91
CA ILE A 225 6.70 7.09 -10.74
C ILE A 225 6.73 7.73 -12.13
N VAL A 226 5.64 8.40 -12.49
CA VAL A 226 5.59 9.26 -13.67
C VAL A 226 6.00 10.66 -13.24
N VAL A 227 7.11 11.11 -13.78
CA VAL A 227 7.66 12.46 -13.56
C VAL A 227 7.37 13.27 -14.81
N ASP A 228 6.68 14.40 -14.64
CA ASP A 228 6.49 15.39 -15.70
C ASP A 228 7.40 16.61 -15.46
N SER A 229 7.67 17.37 -16.51
CA SER A 229 8.55 18.54 -16.49
C SER A 229 8.10 19.57 -15.45
N ASP A 230 6.79 19.76 -15.30
CA ASP A 230 6.21 20.69 -14.32
C ASP A 230 6.49 20.27 -12.86
N ARG A 231 6.57 18.95 -12.60
CA ARG A 231 6.91 18.41 -11.27
C ARG A 231 8.39 18.56 -10.93
N LEU A 232 9.27 18.64 -11.93
CA LEU A 232 10.71 18.83 -11.73
C LEU A 232 11.07 20.29 -11.47
N ASN A 233 10.31 21.23 -12.03
CA ASN A 233 10.54 22.67 -11.88
C ASN A 233 9.95 23.26 -10.58
N SER A 234 9.29 22.45 -9.76
CA SER A 234 8.64 22.87 -8.51
C SER A 234 9.56 22.72 -7.27
N GLN A 235 10.82 23.16 -7.37
CA GLN A 235 11.72 23.32 -6.23
C GLN A 235 11.97 24.79 -5.93
#